data_AF-A0AAJ1FTT8-F1
#
_entry.id   AF-A0AAJ1FTT8-F1
#
_cell.length_a   1.000
_cell.length_b   1.000
_cell.length_c   1.000
_cell.angle_alpha   90.00
_cell.angle_beta   90.00
_cell.angle_gamma   90.00
#
_symmetry.space_group_name_H-M   'P 1'
#
loop_
_entity.id
_entity.type
_entity.pdbx_description
1 polymer ?
#
loop_
_entity_poly.entity_id
_entity_poly.type
_entity_poly.pdbx_seq_one_letter_code
_entity_poly.pdbx_strand_id
1 'polypeptide(L)'
;FGFTYKYVRMNGLVFGLSLDLTPNFRVYGEYNIPPQDINSIRPDMFAPNWVTRDGEQINDYPDSYKARIISLGFEYSFSLFKNLGKTTIGYDLHMYEEGKIQYSIEDDDDDFEYHEDDESDEYSAFHYASKYFFDPDAPWELEHNFKIAQELDRNISFEIAYHHGRSVMNSFFFQKTSTLTMGLRYNPDYTVNVFDSSKN
;
A
#
# COMPACT_ATOMS: atom_id res chain seq x y z
N PHE A 1 -20.69 -11.86 -14.86
CA PHE A 1 -19.53 -11.56 -13.99
C PHE A 1 -19.81 -10.28 -13.21
N GLY A 2 -20.18 -10.41 -11.93
CA GLY A 2 -20.35 -9.27 -11.04
C GLY A 2 -19.12 -9.16 -10.14
N PHE A 3 -18.33 -8.11 -10.29
CA PHE A 3 -17.27 -7.79 -9.34
C PHE A 3 -17.92 -7.21 -8.07
N THR A 4 -17.97 -7.99 -7.00
CA THR A 4 -18.41 -7.49 -5.70
C THR A 4 -17.22 -6.87 -4.99
N TYR A 5 -17.03 -5.56 -5.13
CA TYR A 5 -16.00 -4.81 -4.40
C TYR A 5 -16.59 -4.30 -3.08
N LYS A 6 -16.15 -4.87 -1.95
CA LYS A 6 -16.56 -4.42 -0.62
C LYS A 6 -15.36 -3.75 0.07
N TYR A 7 -15.27 -2.44 -0.08
CA TYR A 7 -14.33 -1.60 0.66
C TYR A 7 -14.66 -1.67 2.16
N VAL A 8 -13.84 -2.37 2.94
CA VAL A 8 -13.96 -2.39 4.40
C VAL A 8 -13.04 -1.31 4.95
N ARG A 9 -13.63 -0.23 5.48
CA ARG A 9 -12.88 0.82 6.17
C ARG A 9 -12.28 0.21 7.45
N MET A 10 -10.96 0.08 7.51
CA MET A 10 -10.26 -0.40 8.71
C MET A 10 -10.16 0.76 9.71
N ASN A 11 -10.88 0.69 10.83
CA ASN A 11 -10.77 1.67 11.92
C ASN A 11 -9.57 1.32 12.82
N GLY A 12 -8.35 1.58 12.35
CA GLY A 12 -7.12 1.34 13.11
C GLY A 12 -6.90 2.32 14.27
N LEU A 13 -6.19 1.86 15.31
CA LEU A 13 -5.62 2.71 16.35
C LEU A 13 -4.26 3.22 15.87
N VAL A 14 -4.12 4.54 15.73
CA VAL A 14 -2.92 5.19 15.18
C VAL A 14 -2.21 5.99 16.26
N PHE A 15 -0.90 5.73 16.42
CA PHE A 15 0.01 6.55 17.21
C PHE A 15 0.96 7.29 16.28
N GLY A 16 0.92 8.63 16.29
CA GLY A 16 1.79 9.47 15.48
C GLY A 16 2.70 10.34 16.34
N LEU A 17 3.95 10.50 15.90
CA LEU A 17 4.90 11.45 16.46
C LEU A 17 5.52 12.26 15.32
N SER A 18 5.57 13.59 15.48
CA SER A 18 6.24 14.51 14.58
C SER A 18 7.14 15.43 15.38
N LEU A 19 8.39 15.59 14.97
CA LEU A 19 9.40 16.38 15.64
C LEU A 19 10.03 17.36 14.65
N ASP A 20 9.86 18.64 14.91
CA ASP A 20 10.58 19.72 14.22
C ASP A 20 11.95 19.90 14.88
N LEU A 21 12.98 19.27 14.33
CA LEU A 21 14.34 19.33 14.86
C LEU A 21 14.97 20.70 14.60
N THR A 22 14.60 21.34 13.49
CA THR A 22 14.90 22.73 13.15
C THR A 22 13.71 23.33 12.39
N PRO A 23 13.62 24.66 12.19
CA PRO A 23 12.55 25.28 11.38
C PRO A 23 12.46 24.79 9.91
N ASN A 24 13.49 24.07 9.47
CA ASN A 24 13.66 23.59 8.11
C ASN A 24 13.69 22.06 8.03
N PHE A 25 13.66 21.34 9.15
CA PHE A 25 13.81 19.88 9.18
C PHE A 25 12.83 19.25 10.14
N ARG A 26 11.94 18.43 9.59
CA ARG A 26 10.93 17.66 10.33
C ARG A 26 11.18 16.17 10.11
N VAL A 27 11.05 15.40 11.17
CA VAL A 27 10.97 13.93 11.10
C VAL A 27 9.66 13.49 11.72
N TYR A 28 9.04 12.47 11.17
CA TYR A 28 7.77 11.96 11.67
C TYR A 28 7.67 10.46 11.49
N GLY A 29 6.79 9.86 12.29
CA GLY A 29 6.48 8.46 12.18
C GLY A 29 5.10 8.16 12.75
N GLU A 30 4.48 7.13 12.20
CA GLU A 30 3.17 6.66 12.60
C GLU A 30 3.20 5.14 12.75
N TYR A 31 2.50 4.65 13.76
CA TYR A 31 2.27 3.23 13.96
C TYR A 31 0.76 2.99 14.00
N ASN A 32 0.26 2.26 13.02
CA ASN A 32 -1.15 1.90 12.91
C ASN A 32 -1.35 0.43 13.28
N ILE A 33 -2.24 0.21 14.24
CA ILE A 33 -2.71 -1.10 14.67
C ILE A 33 -4.16 -1.25 14.19
N PRO A 34 -4.40 -1.98 13.09
CA PRO A 34 -5.77 -2.28 12.70
C PRO A 34 -6.46 -3.18 13.73
N PRO A 35 -7.80 -3.15 13.81
CA PRO A 35 -8.54 -4.07 14.66
C PRO A 35 -8.21 -5.52 14.29
N GLN A 36 -7.95 -6.35 15.31
CA GLN A 36 -7.55 -7.76 15.11
C GLN A 36 -8.74 -8.64 14.71
N ASP A 37 -9.94 -8.27 15.14
CA ASP A 37 -11.19 -8.96 14.83
C ASP A 37 -11.85 -8.43 13.54
N ILE A 38 -11.05 -7.90 12.61
CA ILE A 38 -11.56 -7.66 11.26
C ILE A 38 -11.77 -9.04 10.66
N ASN A 39 -13.03 -9.48 10.63
CA ASN A 39 -13.50 -10.47 9.68
C ASN A 39 -13.26 -9.88 8.29
N SER A 40 -12.03 -10.01 7.80
CA SER A 40 -11.69 -9.64 6.44
C SER A 40 -12.63 -10.45 5.57
N ILE A 41 -13.53 -9.75 4.88
CA ILE A 41 -14.28 -10.39 3.81
C ILE A 41 -13.22 -10.63 2.75
N ARG A 42 -12.64 -11.83 2.84
CA ARG A 42 -11.58 -12.32 1.98
C ARG A 42 -12.00 -11.98 0.57
N PRO A 43 -11.19 -11.25 -0.20
CA PRO A 43 -11.46 -11.13 -1.62
C PRO A 43 -11.56 -12.56 -2.17
N ASP A 44 -12.72 -12.94 -2.69
CA ASP A 44 -13.07 -14.29 -3.19
C ASP A 44 -12.11 -14.80 -4.31
N MET A 45 -11.17 -13.94 -4.71
CA MET A 45 -10.06 -14.22 -5.61
C MET A 45 -8.87 -14.94 -4.96
N PHE A 46 -8.74 -14.97 -3.63
CA PHE A 46 -7.59 -15.59 -2.95
C PHE A 46 -7.81 -17.05 -2.55
N ALA A 47 -9.06 -17.47 -2.41
CA ALA A 47 -9.45 -18.86 -2.26
C ALA A 47 -10.92 -18.90 -2.69
N PRO A 48 -11.19 -19.09 -3.99
CA PRO A 48 -12.56 -19.12 -4.44
C PRO A 48 -13.30 -20.18 -3.65
N ASN A 49 -14.42 -19.79 -3.05
CA ASN A 49 -15.31 -20.64 -2.25
C ASN A 49 -15.78 -21.94 -2.93
N TRP A 50 -15.41 -22.17 -4.20
CA TRP A 50 -15.68 -23.35 -5.00
C TRP A 50 -14.46 -24.28 -5.20
N VAL A 51 -13.27 -23.96 -4.65
CA VAL A 51 -12.10 -24.85 -4.72
C VAL A 51 -12.06 -25.80 -3.52
N THR A 52 -12.11 -27.10 -3.81
CA THR A 52 -11.97 -28.17 -2.82
C THR A 52 -10.85 -29.14 -3.24
N ARG A 53 -10.10 -29.68 -2.27
CA ARG A 53 -9.20 -30.84 -2.42
C ARG A 53 -9.72 -31.92 -1.50
N ASP A 54 -9.96 -33.11 -2.04
CA ASP A 54 -10.49 -34.25 -1.28
C ASP A 54 -11.83 -33.99 -0.56
N GLY A 55 -12.65 -33.09 -1.10
CA GLY A 55 -13.94 -32.70 -0.50
C GLY A 55 -13.83 -31.69 0.65
N GLU A 56 -12.61 -31.28 1.01
CA GLU A 56 -12.35 -30.22 1.98
C GLU A 56 -11.99 -28.92 1.26
N GLN A 57 -12.44 -27.79 1.81
CA GLN A 57 -12.12 -26.48 1.27
C GLN A 57 -10.63 -26.19 1.50
N ILE A 58 -9.86 -25.93 0.44
CA ILE A 58 -8.43 -25.59 0.56
C ILE A 58 -8.34 -24.18 1.16
N ASN A 59 -8.21 -24.10 2.48
CA ASN A 59 -8.24 -22.83 3.18
C ASN A 59 -7.29 -22.81 4.39
N ASP A 60 -5.99 -22.73 4.10
CA ASP A 60 -4.96 -22.48 5.12
C ASP A 60 -4.74 -20.99 5.41
N TYR A 61 -5.60 -20.12 4.85
CA TYR A 61 -5.54 -18.69 5.17
C TYR A 61 -6.09 -18.47 6.58
N PRO A 62 -5.30 -17.88 7.50
CA PRO A 62 -5.76 -17.68 8.87
C PRO A 62 -6.94 -16.71 8.89
N ASP A 63 -7.96 -17.01 9.70
CA ASP A 63 -9.16 -16.18 9.86
C ASP A 63 -8.84 -14.75 10.34
N SER A 64 -7.67 -14.56 10.95
CA SER A 64 -7.11 -13.26 11.31
C SER A 64 -5.61 -13.24 11.05
N TYR A 65 -5.11 -12.13 10.51
CA TYR A 65 -3.68 -11.88 10.37
C TYR A 65 -3.35 -10.49 10.89
N LYS A 66 -2.11 -10.27 11.34
CA LYS A 66 -1.66 -8.96 11.78
C LYS A 66 -1.35 -8.11 10.55
N ALA A 67 -2.02 -6.97 10.43
CA ALA A 67 -1.88 -6.02 9.31
C ALA A 67 -1.25 -4.70 9.78
N ARG A 68 -0.26 -4.74 10.68
CA ARG A 68 0.35 -3.52 11.21
C ARG A 68 1.00 -2.69 10.10
N ILE A 69 0.92 -1.38 10.25
CA ILE A 69 1.57 -0.44 9.32
C ILE A 69 2.48 0.48 10.13
N ILE A 70 3.72 0.60 9.71
CA ILE A 70 4.69 1.56 10.24
C ILE A 70 5.00 2.54 9.12
N SER A 71 4.75 3.83 9.34
CA SER A 71 5.12 4.91 8.43
C SER A 71 6.24 5.72 9.06
N LEU A 72 7.28 6.06 8.30
CA LEU A 72 8.39 6.90 8.73
C LEU A 72 8.71 7.89 7.62
N GLY A 73 9.00 9.14 7.96
CA GLY A 73 9.33 10.13 6.95
C GLY A 73 10.11 11.31 7.48
N PHE A 74 10.61 12.10 6.55
CA PHE A 74 11.23 13.38 6.84
C PHE A 74 10.92 14.40 5.76
N GLU A 75 10.93 15.67 6.16
CA GLU A 75 10.84 16.82 5.28
C GLU A 75 11.99 17.77 5.58
N TYR A 76 12.67 18.22 4.53
CA TYR A 76 13.72 19.23 4.61
C TYR A 76 13.43 20.38 3.64
N SER A 77 13.31 21.60 4.16
CA SER A 77 13.01 22.80 3.39
C SER A 77 14.16 23.80 3.41
N PHE A 78 14.54 24.33 2.25
CA PHE A 78 15.62 25.31 2.11
C PHE A 78 15.36 26.23 0.91
N SER A 79 16.01 27.38 0.87
CA SER A 79 15.87 28.33 -0.25
C SER A 79 16.94 28.06 -1.32
N LEU A 80 16.64 27.23 -2.32
CA LEU A 80 17.57 26.96 -3.42
C LEU A 80 17.75 28.18 -4.35
N PHE A 81 16.66 28.91 -4.62
CA PHE A 81 16.66 30.08 -5.50
C PHE A 81 16.26 31.33 -4.72
N LYS A 82 17.05 32.42 -4.86
CA LYS A 82 16.85 33.67 -4.11
C LYS A 82 15.52 34.37 -4.38
N ASN A 83 14.96 34.20 -5.58
CA ASN A 83 13.77 34.92 -6.04
C ASN A 83 12.51 34.04 -6.04
N LEU A 84 12.62 32.79 -5.60
CA LEU A 84 11.51 31.84 -5.51
C LEU A 84 11.26 31.51 -4.03
N GLY A 85 10.18 30.77 -3.77
CA GLY A 85 9.91 30.27 -2.43
C GLY A 85 10.82 29.10 -2.04
N LYS A 86 10.41 28.34 -1.03
CA LYS A 86 11.18 27.22 -0.50
C LYS A 86 11.21 26.04 -1.49
N THR A 87 12.35 25.39 -1.52
CA THR A 87 12.52 24.03 -2.03
C THR A 87 12.31 23.08 -0.86
N THR A 88 11.45 22.10 -1.01
CA THR A 88 11.19 21.08 0.01
C THR A 88 11.48 19.71 -0.57
N ILE A 89 12.29 18.93 0.13
CA ILE A 89 12.54 17.53 -0.15
C ILE A 89 11.79 16.72 0.92
N GLY A 90 10.96 15.79 0.49
CA GLY A 90 10.24 14.87 1.35
C GLY A 90 10.58 13.43 1.01
N TYR A 91 10.62 12.59 2.03
CA TYR A 91 10.71 11.14 1.87
C TYR A 91 9.80 10.46 2.88
N ASP A 92 9.01 9.49 2.40
CA ASP A 92 8.19 8.61 3.21
C ASP A 92 8.52 7.14 2.92
N LEU A 93 8.53 6.36 3.98
CA LEU A 93 8.62 4.90 3.96
C LEU A 93 7.38 4.36 4.67
N HIS A 94 6.59 3.55 3.98
CA HIS A 94 5.54 2.74 4.58
C HIS A 94 5.98 1.29 4.60
N MET A 95 5.81 0.65 5.74
CA MET A 95 6.08 -0.77 5.96
C MET A 95 4.76 -1.45 6.29
N TYR A 96 4.38 -2.44 5.48
CA TYR A 96 3.16 -3.22 5.66
C TYR A 96 3.50 -4.64 6.10
N GLU A 97 2.97 -5.07 7.24
CA GLU A 97 3.12 -6.45 7.70
C GLU A 97 2.44 -7.46 6.78
N GLU A 98 1.44 -7.02 6.00
CA GLU A 98 0.75 -7.87 5.02
C GLU A 98 1.70 -8.40 3.92
N GLY A 99 2.86 -7.77 3.73
CA GLY A 99 3.93 -8.29 2.85
C GLY A 99 4.46 -9.67 3.23
N LYS A 100 4.12 -10.14 4.44
CA LYS A 100 4.44 -11.48 4.93
C LYS A 100 3.55 -12.58 4.38
N ILE A 101 2.50 -12.23 3.66
CA ILE A 101 1.67 -13.20 2.92
C ILE A 101 2.48 -13.67 1.71
N GLN A 102 2.84 -14.95 1.72
CA GLN A 102 3.60 -15.59 0.64
C GLN A 102 2.68 -16.46 -0.22
N TYR A 103 3.19 -16.78 -1.41
CA TYR A 103 2.56 -17.64 -2.40
C TYR A 103 3.47 -18.83 -2.63
N SER A 104 3.01 -20.05 -2.35
CA SER A 104 3.64 -21.23 -2.92
C SER A 104 2.90 -21.63 -4.18
N ILE A 105 3.66 -21.74 -5.26
CA ILE A 105 3.27 -22.57 -6.38
C ILE A 105 3.72 -23.97 -5.95
N GLU A 106 2.76 -24.83 -5.58
CA GLU A 106 3.06 -26.27 -5.55
C GLU A 106 3.23 -26.65 -7.02
N ASP A 107 4.48 -26.78 -7.46
CA ASP A 107 4.78 -27.55 -8.65
C ASP A 107 4.42 -29.00 -8.25
N ASP A 108 3.25 -29.48 -8.68
CA ASP A 108 2.92 -30.90 -8.64
C ASP A 108 3.88 -31.61 -9.63
N ASP A 109 5.14 -31.75 -9.23
CA ASP A 109 6.23 -32.32 -10.02
C ASP A 109 6.32 -33.85 -9.89
N ASP A 110 5.44 -34.49 -9.13
CA ASP A 110 5.41 -35.95 -9.00
C ASP A 110 4.09 -36.52 -9.56
N ASP A 111 4.20 -37.07 -10.78
CA ASP A 111 3.33 -38.09 -11.37
C ASP A 111 1.97 -37.67 -11.96
N PHE A 112 1.90 -36.60 -12.75
CA PHE A 112 0.82 -36.50 -13.76
C PHE A 112 1.09 -37.51 -14.89
N GLU A 113 0.82 -38.78 -14.63
CA GLU A 113 0.73 -39.82 -15.66
C GLU A 113 -0.37 -39.39 -16.64
N TYR A 114 0.03 -38.92 -17.82
CA TYR A 114 -0.90 -38.68 -18.93
C TYR A 114 -1.56 -40.04 -19.28
N HIS A 115 -2.77 -40.26 -18.80
CA HIS A 115 -3.64 -41.29 -19.35
C HIS A 115 -4.09 -40.80 -20.75
N GLU A 116 -3.48 -41.34 -21.81
CA GLU A 116 -3.73 -40.97 -23.22
C GLU A 116 -5.15 -41.33 -23.74
N ASP A 117 -6.06 -41.80 -22.90
CA ASP A 117 -7.28 -42.48 -23.38
C ASP A 117 -8.58 -41.65 -23.32
N ASP A 118 -8.60 -40.43 -22.77
CA ASP A 118 -9.81 -39.60 -22.75
C ASP A 118 -9.69 -38.35 -23.63
N GLU A 119 -10.17 -38.48 -24.87
CA GLU A 119 -10.23 -37.45 -25.92
C GLU A 119 -11.35 -36.41 -25.68
N SER A 120 -11.73 -36.15 -24.43
CA SER A 120 -12.69 -35.10 -24.09
C SER A 120 -12.33 -34.50 -22.74
N ASP A 121 -11.62 -33.37 -22.74
CA ASP A 121 -11.88 -32.22 -21.86
C ASP A 121 -10.79 -31.16 -22.05
N GLU A 122 -11.08 -30.23 -22.95
CA GLU A 122 -10.28 -29.05 -23.31
C GLU A 122 -10.21 -27.98 -22.17
N TYR A 123 -10.26 -28.39 -20.90
CA TYR A 123 -10.44 -27.47 -19.75
C TYR A 123 -9.60 -27.76 -18.51
N SER A 124 -8.60 -28.63 -18.57
CA SER A 124 -7.76 -29.00 -17.41
C SER A 124 -6.55 -28.07 -17.15
N ALA A 125 -6.30 -27.06 -17.99
CA ALA A 125 -5.02 -26.32 -18.00
C ALA A 125 -4.89 -25.10 -17.05
N PHE A 126 -5.72 -24.95 -16.01
CA PHE A 126 -5.68 -23.74 -15.16
C PHE A 126 -5.73 -23.99 -13.64
N HIS A 127 -5.45 -25.20 -13.16
CA HIS A 127 -5.41 -25.49 -11.72
C HIS A 127 -4.01 -25.29 -11.11
N TYR A 128 -3.40 -24.12 -11.30
CA TYR A 128 -2.36 -23.67 -10.38
C TYR A 128 -3.06 -23.08 -9.16
N ALA A 129 -3.45 -23.94 -8.22
CA ALA A 129 -3.93 -23.51 -6.92
C ALA A 129 -2.73 -22.95 -6.14
N SER A 130 -2.40 -21.67 -6.36
CA SER A 130 -1.40 -20.97 -5.54
C SER A 130 -1.86 -21.04 -4.09
N LYS A 131 -1.12 -21.72 -3.23
CA LYS A 131 -1.42 -21.78 -1.81
C LYS A 131 -0.86 -20.53 -1.15
N TYR A 132 -1.71 -19.83 -0.42
CA TYR A 132 -1.35 -18.62 0.32
C TYR A 132 -1.06 -19.02 1.76
N PHE A 133 0.06 -18.55 2.31
CA PHE A 133 0.38 -18.76 3.72
C PHE A 133 1.03 -17.52 4.31
N PHE A 134 0.83 -17.33 5.62
CA PHE A 134 1.49 -16.26 6.36
C PHE A 134 2.83 -16.78 6.88
N ASP A 135 3.92 -16.20 6.40
CA ASP A 135 5.27 -16.51 6.89
C ASP A 135 5.71 -15.41 7.89
N PRO A 136 5.79 -15.71 9.21
CA PRO A 136 6.22 -14.72 10.19
C PRO A 136 7.66 -14.25 9.99
N ASP A 137 8.50 -15.00 9.27
CA ASP A 137 9.90 -14.66 8.99
C ASP A 137 10.07 -13.91 7.66
N ALA A 138 9.02 -13.85 6.82
CA ALA A 138 9.03 -13.07 5.60
C ALA A 138 9.23 -11.57 5.88
N PRO A 139 9.84 -10.83 4.94
CA PRO A 139 10.04 -9.39 5.08
C PRO A 139 8.71 -8.63 5.03
N TRP A 140 8.70 -7.45 5.64
CA TRP A 140 7.60 -6.51 5.48
C TRP A 140 7.61 -5.97 4.05
N GLU A 141 6.44 -5.68 3.50
CA GLU A 141 6.35 -4.98 2.23
C GLU A 141 6.69 -3.51 2.45
N LEU A 142 7.57 -2.97 1.61
CA LEU A 142 8.02 -1.59 1.67
C LEU A 142 7.44 -0.79 0.51
N GLU A 143 7.00 0.42 0.83
CA GLU A 143 6.61 1.46 -0.12
C GLU A 143 7.42 2.72 0.15
N HIS A 144 8.03 3.25 -0.89
CA HIS A 144 8.89 4.42 -0.85
C HIS A 144 8.23 5.55 -1.63
N ASN A 145 8.10 6.72 -1.00
CA ASN A 145 7.73 7.95 -1.66
C ASN A 145 8.85 8.96 -1.49
N PHE A 146 9.29 9.57 -2.59
CA PHE A 146 10.25 10.65 -2.58
C PHE A 146 9.67 11.83 -3.35
N LYS A 147 9.80 13.03 -2.80
CA LYS A 147 9.22 14.23 -3.37
C LYS A 147 10.20 15.38 -3.32
N ILE A 148 10.26 16.15 -4.39
CA ILE A 148 10.88 17.47 -4.43
C ILE A 148 9.81 18.46 -4.88
N ALA A 149 9.64 19.53 -4.10
CA ALA A 149 8.75 20.63 -4.42
C ALA A 149 9.54 21.95 -4.45
N GLN A 150 9.24 22.81 -5.41
CA GLN A 150 9.74 24.18 -5.49
C GLN A 150 8.55 25.13 -5.55
N GLU A 151 8.43 26.00 -4.56
CA GLU A 151 7.49 27.12 -4.60
C GLU A 151 7.93 28.12 -5.67
N LEU A 152 7.07 28.38 -6.66
CA LEU A 152 7.33 29.36 -7.73
C LEU A 152 6.87 30.76 -7.31
N ASP A 153 5.75 30.82 -6.58
CA ASP A 153 5.24 32.01 -5.91
C ASP A 153 4.44 31.59 -4.64
N ARG A 154 3.59 32.47 -4.11
CA ARG A 154 2.76 32.17 -2.92
C ARG A 154 1.67 31.12 -3.18
N ASN A 155 1.24 30.97 -4.44
CA ASN A 155 0.07 30.19 -4.81
C ASN A 155 0.40 28.99 -5.69
N ILE A 156 1.61 28.88 -6.22
CA ILE A 156 1.98 27.86 -7.19
C ILE A 156 3.29 27.22 -6.75
N SER A 157 3.30 25.89 -6.71
CA SER A 157 4.52 25.10 -6.57
C SER A 157 4.63 24.10 -7.71
N PHE A 158 5.85 23.85 -8.17
CA PHE A 158 6.17 22.74 -9.04
C PHE A 158 6.64 21.56 -8.19
N GLU A 159 6.16 20.36 -8.50
CA GLU A 159 6.45 19.15 -7.74
C GLU A 159 6.89 18.03 -8.68
N ILE A 160 7.91 17.29 -8.26
CA ILE A 160 8.30 15.99 -8.83
C ILE A 160 8.22 14.98 -7.70
N ALA A 161 7.54 13.86 -7.92
CA ALA A 161 7.49 12.77 -6.96
C ALA A 161 7.79 11.43 -7.63
N TYR A 162 8.59 10.62 -6.95
CA TYR A 162 8.84 9.23 -7.28
C TYR A 162 8.17 8.36 -6.23
N HIS A 163 7.40 7.38 -6.67
CA HIS A 163 6.77 6.38 -5.83
C HIS A 163 7.21 4.99 -6.28
N HIS A 164 7.55 4.13 -5.33
CA HIS A 164 7.81 2.71 -5.53
C HIS A 164 7.11 1.90 -4.45
N GLY A 165 6.02 1.24 -4.80
CA GLY A 165 5.22 0.46 -3.86
C GLY A 165 3.88 0.06 -4.44
N ARG A 166 2.86 -0.07 -3.59
CA ARG A 166 1.52 -0.52 -3.98
C ARG A 166 0.90 0.47 -4.96
N SER A 167 0.43 -0.03 -6.10
CA SER A 167 -0.19 0.81 -7.12
C SER A 167 -1.46 1.49 -6.59
N VAL A 168 -1.49 2.82 -6.66
CA VAL A 168 -2.68 3.62 -6.32
C VAL A 168 -3.86 3.30 -7.24
N MET A 169 -3.59 2.91 -8.49
CA MET A 169 -4.60 2.61 -9.51
C MET A 169 -5.00 1.13 -9.56
N ASN A 170 -4.12 0.24 -9.09
CA ASN A 170 -4.40 -1.18 -8.91
C ASN A 170 -4.45 -1.50 -7.42
N SER A 171 -5.58 -1.20 -6.77
CA SER A 171 -5.90 -1.81 -5.47
C SER A 171 -6.08 -3.34 -5.57
N PHE A 172 -6.03 -3.88 -6.78
CA PHE A 172 -5.98 -5.30 -7.05
C PHE A 172 -4.52 -5.71 -7.18
N PHE A 173 -4.10 -6.60 -6.28
CA PHE A 173 -2.82 -7.31 -6.22
C PHE A 173 -1.65 -6.53 -5.62
N PHE A 174 -0.80 -7.29 -4.90
CA PHE A 174 0.51 -6.93 -4.34
C PHE A 174 1.55 -6.54 -5.42
N GLN A 175 1.10 -6.04 -6.56
CA GLN A 175 1.95 -5.59 -7.65
C GLN A 175 2.56 -4.25 -7.27
N LYS A 176 3.88 -4.27 -7.13
CA LYS A 176 4.67 -3.06 -6.94
C LYS A 176 4.78 -2.32 -8.25
N THR A 177 4.44 -1.05 -8.24
CA THR A 177 4.63 -0.14 -9.38
C THR A 177 5.61 0.95 -9.03
N SER A 178 6.39 1.35 -10.02
CA SER A 178 7.24 2.54 -9.94
C SER A 178 6.65 3.64 -10.79
N THR A 179 6.35 4.78 -10.20
CA THR A 179 5.78 5.93 -10.93
C THR A 179 6.58 7.18 -10.65
N LEU A 180 6.94 7.90 -11.70
CA LEU A 180 7.47 9.26 -11.64
C LEU A 180 6.37 10.22 -12.05
N THR A 181 5.95 11.11 -11.15
CA THR A 181 4.94 12.12 -11.41
C THR A 181 5.57 13.51 -11.35
N MET A 182 5.06 14.41 -12.16
CA MET A 182 5.43 15.82 -12.14
C MET A 182 4.18 16.66 -12.34
N GLY A 183 4.11 17.81 -11.69
CA GLY A 183 2.93 18.66 -11.79
C GLY A 183 3.11 20.02 -11.14
N LEU A 184 2.15 20.89 -11.42
CA LEU A 184 1.97 22.15 -10.72
C LEU A 184 0.85 21.97 -9.69
N ARG A 185 1.09 22.46 -8.48
CA ARG A 185 0.10 22.50 -7.41
C ARG A 185 -0.30 23.95 -7.20
N TYR A 186 -1.60 24.21 -7.26
CA TYR A 186 -2.19 25.49 -6.92
C TYR A 186 -2.60 25.48 -5.44
N ASN A 187 -1.95 26.31 -4.63
CA ASN A 187 -2.14 26.52 -3.20
C ASN A 187 -2.61 27.95 -2.94
N PRO A 188 -3.85 28.30 -3.33
CA PRO A 188 -4.37 29.62 -3.03
C PRO A 188 -4.38 29.87 -1.52
N ASP A 189 -3.84 31.01 -1.10
CA ASP A 189 -3.92 31.52 0.27
C ASP A 189 -5.39 31.76 0.66
N TYR A 190 -6.11 30.71 1.07
CA TYR A 190 -7.47 30.80 1.61
C TYR A 190 -7.46 30.71 3.13
N THR A 191 -6.57 31.44 3.78
CA THR A 191 -6.70 31.63 5.23
C THR A 191 -7.79 32.67 5.47
N VAL A 192 -9.05 32.25 5.53
CA VAL A 192 -10.11 33.07 6.12
C VAL A 192 -9.91 33.02 7.64
N ASN A 193 -9.19 34.01 8.17
CA ASN A 193 -9.14 34.22 9.61
C ASN A 193 -10.54 34.64 10.09
N VAL A 194 -11.32 33.67 10.57
CA VAL A 194 -12.66 33.93 11.12
C VAL A 194 -12.57 34.72 12.44
N PHE A 195 -11.41 34.68 13.10
CA PHE A 195 -11.12 35.46 14.30
C PHE A 195 -9.74 36.12 14.19
N ASP A 196 -9.74 37.45 14.20
CA ASP A 196 -8.55 38.27 14.28
C ASP A 196 -8.14 38.42 15.75
N SER A 197 -7.12 37.66 16.17
CA SER A 197 -6.59 37.72 17.55
C SER A 197 -5.73 38.96 17.82
N SER A 198 -5.51 39.83 16.82
CA SER A 198 -4.74 41.07 17.00
C SER A 198 -5.53 42.23 17.64
N LYS A 199 -6.80 41.99 17.99
CA LYS A 199 -7.70 43.00 18.59
C LYS A 199 -8.11 42.73 20.05
N ASN A 200 -7.34 41.94 20.81
CA ASN A 200 -7.51 41.82 22.26
C ASN A 200 -6.31 42.35 23.01
#